data_AF-A0A3M1I265-F1
#
_entry.id   AF-A0A3M1I265-F1
#
_cell.length_a   1.000
_cell.length_b   1.000
_cell.length_c   1.000
_cell.angle_alpha   90.00
_cell.angle_beta   90.00
_cell.angle_gamma   90.00
#
_symmetry.space_group_name_H-M   'P 1'
#
loop_
_entity.id
_entity.type
_entity.pdbx_description
1 polymer ?
#
loop_
_entity_poly.entity_id
_entity_poly.type
_entity_poly.pdbx_seq_one_letter_code
_entity_poly.pdbx_strand_id
1 'polypeptide(L)'
;MANLLRIFAANLLPIFLIAGAGYLLGRNTTIDIRSFGRIVFYILGPALIFDLLTENTLPFSAVTRIVVLAVALVAMIGLLAWAIGWRINLDRTALAALALTAMFANTGNYGLPLLT
;
A
#
# COMPACT_ATOMS: atom_id res chain seq x y z
N MET A 1 11.63 -7.70 25.20
CA MET A 1 11.62 -8.86 24.30
C MET A 1 10.23 -9.47 24.07
N ALA A 2 9.45 -9.82 25.10
CA ALA A 2 8.14 -10.46 24.94
C ALA A 2 7.15 -9.67 24.05
N ASN A 3 7.12 -8.33 24.15
CA ASN A 3 6.28 -7.49 23.30
C ASN A 3 6.68 -7.52 21.82
N LEU A 4 7.97 -7.60 21.50
CA LEU A 4 8.43 -7.68 20.11
C LEU A 4 8.03 -9.01 19.47
N LEU A 5 8.20 -10.11 20.20
CA LEU A 5 7.76 -11.44 19.77
C LEU A 5 6.24 -11.50 19.57
N ARG A 6 5.46 -10.85 20.43
CA ARG A 6 4.00 -10.79 20.32
C ARG A 6 3.55 -9.98 19.10
N ILE A 7 4.15 -8.81 18.85
CA ILE A 7 3.84 -7.99 17.66
C ILE A 7 4.25 -8.74 16.39
N PHE A 8 5.42 -9.39 16.39
CA PHE A 8 5.85 -10.23 15.28
C PHE A 8 4.85 -11.37 15.00
N ALA A 9 4.45 -12.11 16.03
CA ALA A 9 3.51 -13.22 15.88
C ALA A 9 2.11 -12.78 15.45
N ALA A 10 1.66 -11.60 15.89
CA ALA A 10 0.36 -11.07 15.53
C ALA A 10 0.31 -10.52 14.09
N ASN A 11 1.37 -9.83 13.65
CA ASN A 11 1.32 -9.05 12.42
C ASN A 11 2.14 -9.65 11.28
N LEU A 12 3.34 -10.17 11.56
CA LEU A 12 4.27 -10.63 10.53
C LEU A 12 4.17 -12.12 10.25
N LEU A 13 4.02 -12.93 11.30
CA LEU A 13 3.93 -14.39 11.17
C LEU A 13 2.82 -14.84 10.19
N PRO A 14 1.59 -14.29 10.22
CA PRO A 14 0.55 -14.69 9.27
C PRO A 14 0.93 -14.43 7.82
N ILE A 15 1.60 -13.30 7.55
CA ILE A 15 2.06 -12.94 6.19
C ILE A 15 3.09 -13.96 5.70
N PHE A 16 4.05 -14.32 6.54
CA PHE A 16 5.05 -15.35 6.21
C PHE A 16 4.42 -16.72 5.98
N LEU A 17 3.40 -17.10 6.75
CA LEU A 17 2.69 -18.35 6.56
C LEU A 17 1.94 -18.38 5.22
N ILE A 18 1.24 -17.31 4.85
CA ILE A 18 0.54 -17.20 3.57
C ILE A 18 1.54 -17.22 2.40
N ALA A 19 2.64 -16.47 2.50
CA ALA A 19 3.70 -16.46 1.50
C ALA A 19 4.36 -17.84 1.35
N GLY A 20 4.64 -18.52 2.46
CA GLY A 20 5.18 -19.88 2.48
C GLY A 20 4.24 -20.90 1.85
N ALA A 21 2.94 -20.83 2.16
CA ALA A 21 1.92 -21.67 1.53
C ALA A 21 1.85 -21.43 0.01
N GLY A 22 1.88 -20.17 -0.43
CA GLY A 22 1.94 -19.81 -1.84
C GLY A 22 3.18 -20.34 -2.56
N TYR A 23 4.35 -20.31 -1.90
CA TYR A 23 5.58 -20.89 -2.43
C TYR A 23 5.50 -22.41 -2.58
N LEU A 24 5.01 -23.11 -1.55
CA LEU A 24 4.82 -24.57 -1.61
C LEU A 24 3.82 -24.96 -2.70
N LEU A 25 2.73 -24.20 -2.83
CA LEU A 25 1.71 -24.43 -3.85
C LEU A 25 2.27 -24.21 -5.27
N GLY A 26 3.04 -23.14 -5.47
CA GLY A 26 3.69 -22.83 -6.76
C GLY A 26 4.81 -23.80 -7.12
N ARG A 27 5.44 -24.46 -6.12
CA ARG A 27 6.42 -25.51 -6.36
C ARG A 27 5.78 -26.81 -6.85
N ASN A 28 4.57 -27.13 -6.38
CA ASN A 28 3.88 -28.38 -6.68
C ASN A 28 2.89 -28.27 -7.84
N THR A 29 2.47 -27.05 -8.20
CA THR A 29 1.46 -26.79 -9.23
C THR A 29 1.95 -25.72 -10.20
N THR A 30 1.79 -25.95 -11.52
CA THR A 30 2.02 -24.92 -12.53
C THR A 30 0.86 -23.92 -12.54
N ILE A 31 0.86 -22.99 -11.58
CA ILE A 31 -0.12 -21.91 -11.53
C ILE A 31 0.31 -20.82 -12.49
N ASP A 32 -0.55 -20.50 -13.46
CA ASP A 32 -0.38 -19.30 -14.27
C ASP A 32 -0.68 -18.06 -13.41
N ILE A 33 0.39 -17.41 -12.96
CA ILE A 33 0.39 -16.19 -12.15
C ILE A 33 -0.47 -15.10 -12.81
N ARG A 34 -0.52 -15.05 -14.15
CA ARG A 34 -1.29 -14.05 -14.89
C ARG A 34 -2.80 -14.28 -14.74
N SER A 35 -3.23 -15.53 -14.83
CA SER A 35 -4.63 -15.91 -14.67
C SER A 35 -5.09 -15.73 -13.22
N PHE A 36 -4.26 -16.14 -12.25
CA PHE A 36 -4.55 -15.92 -10.84
C PHE A 36 -4.61 -14.42 -10.47
N GLY A 37 -3.65 -13.63 -10.96
CA GLY A 37 -3.65 -12.18 -10.76
C GLY A 37 -4.92 -11.50 -11.28
N ARG A 38 -5.46 -11.92 -12.44
CA ARG A 38 -6.73 -11.39 -12.94
C ARG A 38 -7.89 -11.66 -11.98
N ILE A 39 -7.99 -12.87 -11.43
CA ILE A 39 -9.04 -13.20 -10.45
C ILE A 39 -8.89 -12.33 -9.20
N VAL A 40 -7.66 -12.18 -8.70
CA VAL A 40 -7.37 -11.32 -7.55
C VAL A 40 -7.80 -9.88 -7.81
N PHE A 41 -7.46 -9.30 -8.97
CA PHE A 41 -7.77 -7.89 -9.25
C PHE A 41 -9.23 -7.63 -9.60
N TYR A 42 -9.84 -8.48 -10.42
CA TYR A 42 -11.18 -8.22 -10.94
C TYR A 42 -12.30 -8.74 -10.05
N ILE A 43 -12.02 -9.72 -9.18
CA ILE A 43 -13.05 -10.34 -8.33
C ILE A 43 -12.73 -10.10 -6.85
N LEU A 44 -11.56 -10.53 -6.38
CA LEU A 44 -11.25 -10.46 -4.94
C LEU A 44 -11.03 -9.03 -4.46
N GLY A 45 -10.41 -8.17 -5.28
CA GLY A 45 -10.22 -6.75 -4.97
C GLY A 45 -11.55 -6.02 -4.73
N PRO A 46 -12.50 -6.05 -5.68
CA PRO A 46 -13.82 -5.45 -5.48
C PRO A 46 -14.60 -6.07 -4.32
N ALA A 47 -14.52 -7.39 -4.14
CA ALA A 47 -15.18 -8.07 -3.02
C ALA A 47 -14.63 -7.57 -1.67
N LEU A 48 -13.32 -7.43 -1.54
CA LEU A 48 -12.68 -6.88 -0.34
C LEU A 48 -13.10 -5.43 -0.10
N ILE A 49 -13.14 -4.60 -1.14
CA ILE A 49 -13.59 -3.21 -1.01
C ILE A 49 -15.05 -3.16 -0.54
N PHE A 50 -15.92 -3.99 -1.11
CA PHE A 50 -17.33 -4.07 -0.72
C PHE A 50 -17.50 -4.52 0.73
N ASP A 51 -16.76 -5.55 1.15
CA ASP A 51 -16.73 -6.05 2.51
C ASP A 51 -16.30 -4.95 3.50
N LEU A 52 -15.18 -4.27 3.19
CA LEU A 52 -14.67 -3.15 3.97
C LEU A 52 -15.66 -1.98 4.06
N LEU A 53 -16.40 -1.69 2.98
CA LEU A 53 -17.41 -0.63 2.97
C LEU A 53 -18.66 -0.98 3.78
N THR A 54 -18.98 -2.27 3.88
CA THR A 54 -20.20 -2.75 4.57
C THR A 54 -19.93 -2.97 6.05
N GLU A 55 -18.77 -3.52 6.43
CA GLU A 55 -18.43 -3.79 7.83
C GLU A 55 -17.88 -2.56 8.56
N ASN A 56 -17.15 -1.65 7.88
CA ASN A 56 -16.65 -0.45 8.53
C ASN A 56 -17.70 0.66 8.58
N THR A 57 -18.42 0.74 9.69
CA THR A 57 -19.21 1.92 10.05
C THR A 57 -18.27 3.04 10.52
N LEU A 58 -17.49 3.63 9.60
CA LEU A 58 -16.71 4.82 9.90
C LEU A 58 -17.63 6.04 9.89
N PRO A 59 -17.66 6.85 10.97
CA PRO A 59 -18.41 8.10 10.94
C PRO A 59 -17.84 8.99 9.83
N PHE A 60 -18.73 9.66 9.09
CA PHE A 60 -18.35 10.51 7.95
C PHE A 60 -17.31 11.59 8.33
N SER A 61 -17.33 12.04 9.59
CA SER A 61 -16.32 12.96 10.15
C SER A 61 -14.90 12.35 10.21
N ALA A 62 -14.77 11.05 10.48
CA ALA A 62 -13.47 10.37 10.46
C ALA A 62 -12.96 10.23 9.03
N VAL A 63 -13.82 9.85 8.09
CA VAL A 63 -13.47 9.71 6.67
C VAL A 63 -12.96 11.04 6.10
N THR A 64 -13.71 12.13 6.31
CA THR A 64 -13.31 13.46 5.85
C THR A 64 -11.99 13.91 6.47
N ARG A 65 -11.77 13.66 7.77
CA ARG A 65 -10.50 13.96 8.43
C ARG A 65 -9.33 13.18 7.84
N ILE A 66 -9.51 11.90 7.54
CA ILE A 66 -8.48 11.06 6.90
C ILE A 66 -8.15 11.59 5.50
N VAL A 67 -9.17 11.88 4.69
CA VAL A 67 -8.99 12.40 3.32
C VAL A 67 -8.25 13.74 3.34
N VAL A 68 -8.68 14.67 4.19
CA VAL A 68 -8.02 15.98 4.32
C VAL A 68 -6.56 15.83 4.74
N LEU A 69 -6.28 14.96 5.72
CA LEU A 69 -4.92 14.72 6.19
C LEU A 69 -4.06 14.06 5.10
N ALA A 70 -4.59 13.08 4.37
CA ALA A 70 -3.89 12.41 3.28
C ALA A 70 -3.55 13.39 2.15
N VAL A 71 -4.51 14.22 1.72
CA VAL A 71 -4.30 15.25 0.69
C VAL A 71 -3.29 16.29 1.16
N ALA A 72 -3.41 16.76 2.41
CA ALA A 72 -2.48 17.72 2.98
C ALA A 72 -1.04 17.17 3.06
N LEU A 73 -0.89 15.89 3.45
CA LEU A 73 0.41 15.22 3.51
C LEU A 73 1.03 15.09 2.11
N VAL A 74 0.26 14.61 1.13
CA VAL A 74 0.71 14.49 -0.26
C VAL A 74 1.11 15.84 -0.83
N ALA A 75 0.31 16.88 -0.60
CA ALA A 75 0.62 18.24 -1.02
C ALA A 75 1.89 18.77 -0.35
N MET A 76 2.05 18.54 0.95
CA MET A 76 3.24 18.96 1.70
C MET A 76 4.51 18.27 1.16
N ILE A 77 4.46 16.95 0.94
CA ILE A 77 5.59 16.20 0.38
C ILE A 77 5.91 16.70 -1.04
N GLY A 78 4.89 16.98 -1.85
CA GLY A 78 5.07 17.54 -3.19
C GLY A 78 5.74 18.91 -3.18
N LEU A 79 5.30 19.80 -2.29
CA LEU A 79 5.91 21.12 -2.10
C LEU A 79 7.36 21.02 -1.63
N LEU A 80 7.67 20.10 -0.72
CA LEU A 80 9.04 19.84 -0.26
C LEU A 80 9.92 19.29 -1.39
N ALA A 81 9.43 18.30 -2.14
CA ALA A 81 10.13 17.73 -3.29
C ALA A 81 10.42 18.80 -4.35
N TRP A 82 9.44 19.68 -4.62
CA TRP A 82 9.61 20.81 -5.54
C TRP A 82 10.63 21.83 -5.01
N ALA A 83 10.56 22.22 -3.74
CA ALA A 83 11.48 23.17 -3.13
C ALA A 83 12.92 22.66 -3.12
N ILE A 84 13.11 21.37 -2.80
CA ILE A 84 14.42 20.70 -2.82
C ILE A 84 14.92 20.60 -4.26
N GLY A 85 14.09 20.11 -5.20
CA GLY A 85 14.43 19.97 -6.60
C GLY A 85 14.84 21.30 -7.25
N TRP A 86 14.16 22.39 -6.87
CA TRP A 86 14.50 23.74 -7.31
C TRP A 86 15.85 24.20 -6.74
N ARG A 87 16.13 23.95 -5.45
CA ARG A 87 17.41 24.31 -4.79
C ARG A 87 18.62 23.63 -5.42
N ILE A 88 18.46 22.39 -5.89
CA ILE A 88 19.55 21.60 -6.50
C ILE A 88 19.60 21.72 -8.03
N ASN A 89 18.81 22.63 -8.63
CA ASN A 89 18.72 22.85 -10.07
C ASN A 89 18.46 21.57 -10.87
N LEU A 90 17.54 20.73 -10.37
CA LEU A 90 17.11 19.53 -11.07
C LEU A 90 16.38 19.89 -12.38
N ASP A 91 16.60 19.10 -13.44
CA ASP A 91 15.84 19.28 -14.68
C ASP A 91 14.34 19.00 -14.43
N ARG A 92 13.48 19.49 -15.33
CA ARG A 92 12.03 19.35 -15.17
C ARG A 92 11.59 17.89 -15.07
N THR A 93 12.29 17.00 -15.77
CA THR A 93 11.98 15.56 -15.81
C THR A 93 12.31 14.90 -14.47
N ALA A 94 13.49 15.17 -13.92
CA ALA A 94 13.95 14.65 -12.64
C ALA A 94 13.18 15.25 -11.47
N LEU A 95 12.79 16.52 -11.54
CA LEU A 95 11.93 17.13 -10.53
C LEU A 95 10.56 16.44 -10.50
N ALA A 96 9.96 16.17 -11.66
CA ALA A 96 8.71 15.44 -11.75
C ALA A 96 8.84 14.01 -11.21
N ALA A 97 9.94 13.32 -11.53
CA ALA A 97 10.22 11.98 -11.01
C ALA A 97 10.40 11.99 -9.48
N LEU A 98 11.13 12.97 -8.94
CA LEU A 98 11.32 13.15 -7.49
C LEU A 98 9.98 13.41 -6.79
N ALA A 99 9.17 14.33 -7.32
CA ALA A 99 7.86 14.64 -6.76
C ALA A 99 6.93 13.43 -6.78
N LEU A 100 6.83 12.72 -7.92
CA LEU A 100 5.97 11.54 -8.05
C LEU A 100 6.39 10.42 -7.08
N THR A 101 7.68 10.09 -7.02
CA THR A 101 8.19 9.01 -6.16
C THR A 101 8.10 9.35 -4.67
N ALA A 102 8.21 10.62 -4.30
CA ALA A 102 8.07 11.08 -2.91
C ALA A 102 6.60 11.17 -2.47
N MET A 103 5.74 11.79 -3.31
CA MET A 103 4.32 12.00 -3.02
C MET A 103 3.52 10.70 -3.05
N PHE A 104 3.83 9.85 -4.03
CA PHE A 104 3.19 8.57 -4.24
C PHE A 104 4.27 7.52 -4.12
N ALA A 105 4.45 7.00 -2.91
CA ALA A 105 5.29 5.83 -2.70
C ALA A 105 4.92 4.78 -3.75
N ASN A 106 5.92 4.16 -4.39
CA ASN A 106 5.68 3.10 -5.35
C ASN A 106 5.12 1.88 -4.62
N THR A 107 3.82 1.94 -4.37
CA THR A 107 2.98 0.88 -3.85
C THR A 107 2.61 -0.06 -4.99
N GLY A 108 3.56 -0.37 -5.88
CA GLY A 108 3.46 -1.40 -6.92
C GLY A 108 3.15 -2.80 -6.39
N ASN A 109 3.02 -2.94 -5.06
CA ASN A 109 2.48 -4.09 -4.34
C ASN A 109 1.22 -3.72 -3.52
N TYR A 110 0.31 -2.97 -4.15
CA TYR A 110 -1.04 -2.61 -3.70
C TYR A 110 -1.20 -1.66 -2.53
N GLY A 111 -0.11 -1.10 -1.99
CA GLY A 111 -0.24 -0.02 -1.01
C GLY A 111 -1.12 -0.39 0.15
N LEU A 112 -1.27 -1.69 0.42
CA LEU A 112 -1.65 -2.19 1.71
C LEU A 112 -0.58 -1.59 2.61
N PRO A 113 -0.92 -0.56 3.41
CA PRO A 113 -0.14 -0.35 4.61
C PRO A 113 -0.17 -1.72 5.26
N LEU A 114 0.97 -2.20 5.75
CA LEU A 114 0.88 -3.17 6.84
C LEU A 114 -0.02 -2.46 7.86
N LEU A 115 -1.31 -2.80 7.88
CA LEU A 115 -2.34 -2.10 8.63
C LEU A 115 -1.96 -2.33 10.08
N THR A 116 -1.20 -1.40 10.64
CA THR A 116 -1.06 -1.14 12.07
C THR A 116 -2.21 -0.26 12.51
#